data_AF-A0A7K1ANH0-F1
#
_entry.id   AF-A0A7K1ANH0-F1
#
_cell.length_a   1.000
_cell.length_b   1.000
_cell.length_c   1.000
_cell.angle_alpha   90.00
_cell.angle_beta   90.00
_cell.angle_gamma   90.00
#
_symmetry.space_group_name_H-M   'P 1'
#
loop_
_entity.id
_entity.type
_entity.pdbx_description
1 polymer ?
#
loop_
_entity_poly.entity_id
_entity_poly.type
_entity_poly.pdbx_seq_one_letter_code
_entity_poly.pdbx_strand_id
1 'polypeptide(L)'
;MSRMSNFNIRVASKITSAVSTMWCAYIFAAIALISLPAALRTGDAIVIVAWLAQTFLQLVLLSIIMVGQSASSKSLEQTINETHEASLGEFEVAKEARAIAQQELAALKIITADVHRLLKDIESKSK
;
A
#
# COMPACT_ATOMS: atom_id res chain seq x y z
N MET A 1 -4.22 -4.68 23.93
CA MET A 1 -5.45 -4.38 23.15
C MET A 1 -6.30 -5.65 23.09
N SER A 2 -7.55 -5.57 23.54
CA SER A 2 -8.39 -6.71 23.96
C SER A 2 -8.74 -7.66 22.81
N ARG A 3 -8.81 -8.97 23.09
CA ARG A 3 -9.20 -10.03 22.13
C ARG A 3 -10.51 -9.73 21.39
N MET A 4 -11.41 -8.96 22.01
CA MET A 4 -12.68 -8.52 21.42
C MET A 4 -12.49 -7.53 20.26
N SER A 5 -11.50 -6.63 20.34
CA SER A 5 -11.16 -5.71 19.24
C SER A 5 -10.66 -6.48 18.02
N ASN A 6 -9.78 -7.47 18.23
CA ASN A 6 -9.26 -8.30 17.14
C ASN A 6 -10.34 -9.17 16.49
N PHE A 7 -11.32 -9.65 17.26
CA PHE A 7 -12.46 -10.38 16.71
C PHE A 7 -13.37 -9.46 15.90
N ASN A 8 -13.71 -8.28 16.41
CA ASN A 8 -14.54 -7.31 15.69
C ASN A 8 -13.86 -6.86 14.38
N ILE A 9 -12.55 -6.58 14.42
CA ILE A 9 -11.76 -6.23 13.24
C ILE A 9 -11.77 -7.38 12.21
N ARG A 10 -11.62 -8.64 12.63
CA ARG A 10 -11.70 -9.79 11.71
C ARG A 10 -13.08 -9.93 11.07
N VAL A 11 -14.15 -9.77 11.85
CA VAL A 11 -15.52 -9.87 11.34
C VAL A 11 -15.80 -8.71 10.37
N ALA A 12 -15.49 -7.48 10.78
CA ALA A 12 -15.65 -6.29 9.95
C ALA A 12 -14.89 -6.42 8.63
N SER A 13 -13.61 -6.79 8.69
CA SER A 13 -12.78 -7.02 7.49
C SER A 13 -13.40 -8.09 6.59
N LYS A 14 -13.89 -9.21 7.13
CA LYS A 14 -14.48 -10.29 6.33
C LYS A 14 -15.78 -9.87 5.64
N ILE A 15 -16.62 -9.10 6.32
CA ILE A 15 -17.85 -8.54 5.74
C ILE A 15 -17.49 -7.52 4.65
N THR A 16 -16.59 -6.59 4.94
CA THR A 16 -16.17 -5.56 3.98
C THR A 16 -15.56 -6.19 2.73
N SER A 17 -14.69 -7.20 2.86
CA SER A 17 -14.10 -7.90 1.72
C SER A 17 -15.13 -8.66 0.88
N ALA A 18 -16.21 -9.15 1.49
CA ALA A 18 -17.29 -9.80 0.75
C ALA A 18 -18.15 -8.76 -0.01
N VAL A 19 -18.48 -7.64 0.63
CA VAL A 19 -19.32 -6.56 0.07
C VAL A 19 -18.55 -5.70 -0.95
N SER A 20 -17.23 -5.60 -0.84
CA SER A 20 -16.38 -4.85 -1.77
C SER A 20 -16.13 -5.60 -3.09
N THR A 21 -16.91 -6.65 -3.39
CA THR A 21 -16.87 -7.36 -4.68
C THR A 21 -17.89 -6.76 -5.65
N MET A 22 -17.56 -6.74 -6.95
CA MET A 22 -18.48 -6.25 -7.99
C MET A 22 -19.83 -7.00 -7.98
N TRP A 23 -19.81 -8.27 -7.54
CA TRP A 23 -20.99 -9.11 -7.34
C TRP A 23 -22.03 -8.49 -6.41
N CYS A 24 -21.60 -7.77 -5.37
CA CYS A 24 -22.51 -7.15 -4.42
C CYS A 24 -23.34 -6.04 -5.07
N ALA A 25 -22.76 -5.28 -6.00
CA ALA A 25 -23.49 -4.27 -6.78
C ALA A 25 -24.58 -4.91 -7.65
N TYR A 26 -24.31 -6.07 -8.26
CA TYR A 26 -25.33 -6.81 -9.03
C TYR A 26 -26.45 -7.35 -8.15
N ILE A 27 -26.12 -7.90 -6.97
CA ILE A 27 -27.12 -8.38 -6.01
C ILE A 27 -28.01 -7.23 -5.54
N PHE A 28 -27.43 -6.08 -5.19
CA PHE A 28 -28.21 -4.92 -4.75
C PHE A 28 -29.07 -4.33 -5.86
N ALA A 29 -28.58 -4.31 -7.10
CA ALA A 29 -29.38 -3.94 -8.26
C ALA A 29 -30.58 -4.90 -8.46
N ALA A 30 -30.36 -6.21 -8.28
CA ALA A 30 -31.43 -7.21 -8.36
C ALA A 30 -32.46 -7.05 -7.23
N ILE A 31 -32.00 -6.84 -5.99
CA ILE A 31 -32.89 -6.58 -4.84
C ILE A 31 -33.69 -5.31 -5.06
N ALA A 32 -33.05 -4.24 -5.55
CA ALA A 32 -33.77 -3.01 -5.87
C ALA A 32 -34.86 -3.29 -6.91
N LEU A 33 -34.57 -4.03 -7.98
CA LEU A 33 -35.55 -4.39 -9.02
C LEU A 33 -36.83 -5.06 -8.50
N ILE A 34 -36.79 -5.77 -7.37
CA ILE A 34 -37.97 -6.36 -6.73
C ILE A 34 -38.98 -5.28 -6.29
N SER A 35 -38.51 -4.09 -5.92
CA SER A 35 -39.34 -2.95 -5.49
C SER A 35 -39.82 -2.05 -6.64
N LEU A 36 -39.25 -2.20 -7.83
CA LEU A 36 -39.66 -1.49 -9.05
C LEU A 36 -41.16 -1.63 -9.39
N PRO A 37 -41.77 -2.85 -9.40
CA PRO A 37 -43.19 -3.00 -9.72
C PRO A 37 -44.11 -2.29 -8.72
N ALA A 38 -43.70 -2.14 -7.46
CA ALA A 38 -44.45 -1.39 -6.47
C ALA A 38 -44.44 0.12 -6.78
N ALA A 39 -43.29 0.67 -7.19
CA ALA A 39 -43.18 2.08 -7.59
C ALA A 39 -43.97 2.39 -8.87
N LEU A 40 -43.94 1.48 -9.86
CA LEU A 40 -44.67 1.63 -11.12
C LEU A 40 -46.20 1.59 -10.93
N ARG A 41 -46.70 0.80 -9.98
CA ARG A 41 -48.15 0.74 -9.67
C ARG A 41 -48.72 2.06 -9.16
N THR A 42 -47.88 2.96 -8.66
CA THR A 42 -48.31 4.28 -8.18
C THR A 42 -48.75 5.20 -9.33
N GLY A 43 -48.26 4.98 -10.55
CA GLY A 43 -48.61 5.80 -11.74
C GLY A 43 -48.08 7.23 -11.73
N ASP A 44 -47.38 7.64 -10.67
CA ASP A 44 -46.79 8.97 -10.50
C ASP A 44 -45.32 8.97 -10.93
N ALA A 45 -44.99 9.83 -11.90
CA ALA A 45 -43.63 10.00 -12.38
C ALA A 45 -42.65 10.46 -11.29
N ILE A 46 -43.11 11.26 -10.32
CA ILE A 46 -42.28 11.74 -9.21
C ILE A 46 -41.84 10.56 -8.34
N VAL A 47 -42.76 9.64 -8.04
CA VAL A 47 -42.48 8.45 -7.21
C VAL A 47 -41.51 7.51 -7.90
N ILE A 48 -41.64 7.33 -9.22
CA ILE A 48 -40.73 6.49 -10.00
C ILE A 48 -39.31 7.07 -10.02
N VAL A 49 -39.19 8.38 -10.26
CA VAL A 49 -37.89 9.06 -10.25
C VAL A 49 -37.27 9.05 -8.85
N ALA A 50 -38.06 9.28 -7.80
CA ALA A 50 -37.61 9.21 -6.42
C ALA A 50 -37.08 7.81 -6.07
N TRP A 51 -37.81 6.76 -6.46
CA TRP A 51 -37.36 5.38 -6.27
C TRP A 51 -36.06 5.08 -7.01
N LEU A 52 -35.90 5.56 -8.25
CA LEU A 52 -34.68 5.36 -9.03
C LEU A 52 -33.48 6.08 -8.39
N ALA A 53 -33.65 7.34 -7.98
CA ALA A 53 -32.58 8.14 -7.38
C ALA A 53 -32.20 7.66 -5.97
N GLN A 54 -33.20 7.31 -5.17
CA GLN A 54 -33.01 7.01 -3.75
C GLN A 54 -32.85 5.52 -3.49
N THR A 55 -33.75 4.66 -3.98
CA THR A 55 -33.69 3.23 -3.65
C THR A 55 -32.71 2.49 -4.54
N PHE A 56 -32.72 2.75 -5.85
CA PHE A 56 -31.86 2.04 -6.79
C PHE A 56 -30.43 2.60 -6.82
N LEU A 57 -30.28 3.87 -7.21
CA LEU A 57 -28.96 4.47 -7.37
C LEU A 57 -28.19 4.52 -6.04
N GLN A 58 -28.81 4.85 -4.91
CA GLN A 58 -28.09 4.90 -3.63
C GLN A 58 -27.51 3.54 -3.20
N LEU A 59 -28.29 2.45 -3.28
CA LEU A 59 -27.84 1.11 -2.90
C LEU A 59 -26.68 0.64 -3.79
N VAL A 60 -26.82 0.85 -5.10
CA VAL A 60 -25.82 0.45 -6.08
C VAL A 60 -24.56 1.31 -5.98
N LEU A 61 -24.70 2.64 -5.85
CA LEU A 61 -23.58 3.57 -5.71
C LEU A 61 -22.75 3.28 -4.46
N LEU A 62 -23.38 3.02 -3.31
CA LEU A 62 -22.65 2.64 -2.09
C LEU A 62 -21.77 1.40 -2.30
N SER A 63 -22.29 0.40 -3.01
CA SER A 63 -21.51 -0.82 -3.32
C SER A 63 -20.39 -0.55 -4.30
N ILE A 64 -20.64 0.19 -5.38
CA ILE A 64 -19.63 0.53 -6.40
C ILE A 64 -18.51 1.37 -5.79
N ILE A 65 -18.83 2.34 -4.92
CA ILE A 65 -17.83 3.15 -4.22
C ILE A 65 -16.93 2.23 -3.39
N MET A 66 -17.49 1.30 -2.61
CA MET A 66 -16.70 0.36 -1.80
C MET A 66 -15.77 -0.53 -2.64
N VAL A 67 -16.26 -1.04 -3.78
CA VAL A 67 -15.45 -1.82 -4.73
C VAL A 67 -14.32 -0.96 -5.29
N GLY A 68 -14.61 0.27 -5.74
CA GLY A 68 -13.62 1.19 -6.30
C GLY A 68 -12.52 1.55 -5.30
N GLN A 69 -12.89 1.78 -4.04
CA GLN A 69 -11.91 2.01 -2.95
C GLN A 69 -11.01 0.78 -2.76
N SER A 70 -11.58 -0.42 -2.72
CA SER A 70 -10.80 -1.66 -2.54
C SER A 70 -9.83 -1.96 -3.71
N ALA A 71 -10.25 -1.67 -4.94
CA ALA A 71 -9.41 -1.84 -6.13
C ALA A 71 -8.23 -0.85 -6.12
N SER A 72 -8.47 0.39 -5.72
CA SER A 72 -7.42 1.42 -5.57
C SER A 72 -6.42 1.04 -4.49
N SER A 73 -6.89 0.56 -3.33
CA SER A 73 -6.00 0.11 -2.24
C SER A 73 -5.06 -1.02 -2.66
N LYS A 74 -5.52 -1.98 -3.48
CA LYS A 74 -4.67 -3.06 -3.97
C LYS A 74 -3.53 -2.55 -4.87
N SER A 75 -3.83 -1.57 -5.73
CA SER A 75 -2.79 -0.93 -6.56
C SER A 75 -1.77 -0.18 -5.70
N LEU A 76 -2.23 0.51 -4.66
CA LEU A 76 -1.35 1.21 -3.70
C LEU A 76 -0.47 0.22 -2.94
N GLU A 77 -1.03 -0.88 -2.44
CA GLU A 77 -0.27 -1.94 -1.78
C GLU A 77 0.82 -2.52 -2.69
N GLN A 78 0.51 -2.73 -3.97
CA GLN A 78 1.50 -3.20 -4.95
C GLN A 78 2.64 -2.19 -5.11
N THR A 79 2.33 -0.90 -5.32
CA THR A 79 3.36 0.14 -5.46
C THR A 79 4.18 0.29 -4.17
N ILE A 80 3.56 0.18 -3.00
CA ILE A 80 4.26 0.21 -1.71
C ILE A 80 5.23 -0.98 -1.62
N ASN A 81 4.80 -2.18 -2.01
CA ASN A 81 5.65 -3.36 -1.96
C ASN A 81 6.84 -3.26 -2.93
N GLU A 82 6.60 -2.83 -4.17
CA GLU A 82 7.64 -2.59 -5.17
C GLU A 82 8.65 -1.52 -4.69
N THR A 83 8.17 -0.42 -4.10
CA THR A 83 9.03 0.64 -3.56
C THR A 83 9.82 0.15 -2.34
N HIS A 84 9.21 -0.65 -1.48
CA HIS A 84 9.87 -1.23 -0.31
C HIS A 84 10.98 -2.21 -0.72
N GLU A 85 10.73 -3.06 -1.71
CA GLU A 85 11.73 -3.97 -2.28
C GLU A 85 12.88 -3.20 -2.94
N ALA A 86 12.57 -2.18 -3.74
CA ALA A 86 13.59 -1.31 -4.33
C ALA A 86 14.44 -0.60 -3.27
N SER A 87 13.82 -0.08 -2.21
CA SER A 87 14.53 0.59 -1.10
C SER A 87 15.47 -0.37 -0.36
N LEU A 88 15.09 -1.64 -0.19
CA LEU A 88 15.95 -2.65 0.40
C LEU A 88 17.15 -2.96 -0.51
N GLY A 89 16.92 -3.07 -1.83
CA GLY A 89 18.00 -3.26 -2.79
C GLY A 89 19.02 -2.11 -2.77
N GLU A 90 18.54 -0.86 -2.73
CA GLU A 90 19.43 0.30 -2.58
C GLU A 90 20.21 0.28 -1.26
N PHE A 91 19.57 -0.14 -0.16
CA PHE A 91 20.23 -0.25 1.13
C PHE A 91 21.34 -1.31 1.13
N GLU A 92 21.14 -2.45 0.47
CA GLU A 92 22.16 -3.48 0.30
C GLU A 92 23.36 -2.96 -0.49
N VAL A 93 23.13 -2.29 -1.63
CA VAL A 93 24.19 -1.66 -2.42
C VAL A 93 24.94 -0.61 -1.59
N ALA A 94 24.23 0.21 -0.82
CA ALA A 94 24.86 1.20 0.06
C ALA A 94 25.73 0.55 1.16
N LYS A 95 25.29 -0.60 1.70
CA LYS A 95 26.04 -1.37 2.69
C LYS A 95 27.32 -1.95 2.09
N GLU A 96 27.26 -2.48 0.87
CA GLU A 96 28.43 -2.98 0.14
C GLU A 96 29.42 -1.86 -0.18
N ALA A 97 28.93 -0.73 -0.71
CA ALA A 97 29.77 0.44 -0.98
C ALA A 97 30.49 0.95 0.28
N ARG A 98 29.81 0.94 1.43
CA ARG A 98 30.41 1.32 2.71
C ARG A 98 31.48 0.32 3.18
N ALA A 99 31.27 -0.97 2.94
CA ALA A 99 32.25 -2.00 3.27
C ALA A 99 33.53 -1.85 2.43
N ILE A 100 33.38 -1.58 1.13
CA ILE A 100 34.52 -1.29 0.22
C ILE A 100 35.24 -0.02 0.67
N ALA A 101 34.50 1.06 0.94
CA ALA A 101 35.10 2.31 1.43
C ALA A 101 35.88 2.11 2.75
N GLN A 102 35.42 1.24 3.64
CA GLN A 102 36.17 0.88 4.86
C GLN A 102 37.47 0.14 4.55
N GLN A 103 37.48 -0.76 3.55
CA GLN A 103 38.69 -1.44 3.10
C GLN A 103 39.70 -0.46 2.50
N GLU A 104 39.24 0.43 1.61
CA GLU A 104 40.06 1.49 1.01
C GLU A 104 40.69 2.39 2.09
N LEU A 105 39.90 2.82 3.09
CA LEU A 105 40.41 3.60 4.22
C LEU A 105 41.44 2.84 5.08
N ALA A 106 41.28 1.52 5.24
CA ALA A 106 42.25 0.70 5.95
C ALA A 106 43.57 0.60 5.17
N ALA A 107 43.51 0.39 3.86
CA ALA A 107 44.69 0.35 2.99
C ALA A 107 45.43 1.70 2.98
N LEU A 108 44.69 2.81 2.85
CA LEU A 108 45.27 4.15 2.85
C LEU A 108 45.99 4.47 4.16
N LYS A 109 45.47 4.02 5.31
CA LYS A 109 46.14 4.16 6.62
C LYS A 109 47.47 3.41 6.68
N ILE A 110 47.56 2.21 6.11
CA ILE A 110 48.81 1.43 6.09
C ILE A 110 49.87 2.17 5.24
N ILE A 111 49.50 2.59 4.02
CA ILE A 111 50.41 3.35 3.14
C ILE A 111 50.87 4.64 3.82
N THR A 112 49.96 5.35 4.49
CA THR A 112 50.30 6.58 5.23
C THR A 112 51.31 6.30 6.35
N ALA A 113 51.14 5.20 7.09
CA ALA A 113 52.06 4.80 8.15
C ALA A 113 53.44 4.42 7.60
N ASP A 114 53.51 3.71 6.48
CA ASP A 114 54.76 3.34 5.82
C ASP A 114 55.52 4.57 5.30
N VAL A 115 54.82 5.51 4.66
CA VAL A 115 55.41 6.80 4.24
C VAL A 115 55.98 7.56 5.44
N HIS A 116 55.24 7.62 6.55
CA HIS A 116 55.71 8.27 7.78
C HIS A 116 56.98 7.62 8.34
N ARG A 117 57.05 6.28 8.29
CA ARG A 117 58.22 5.53 8.73
C ARG A 117 59.43 5.79 7.84
N LEU A 118 59.25 5.76 6.52
CA LEU A 118 60.31 6.05 5.55
C LEU A 118 60.85 7.47 5.70
N LEU A 119 59.99 8.47 5.93
CA LEU A 119 60.43 9.85 6.21
C LEU A 119 61.30 9.93 7.47
N LYS A 120 60.90 9.25 8.54
CA LYS A 120 61.66 9.22 9.80
C LYS A 120 63.01 8.52 9.65
N ASP A 121 63.05 7.42 8.90
CA ASP A 121 64.29 6.67 8.64
C ASP A 121 65.27 7.52 7.80
N ILE A 122 64.79 8.25 6.79
CA ILE A 122 65.61 9.18 6.00
C ILE A 122 66.14 10.33 6.86
N GLU A 123 65.30 10.93 7.72
CA GLU A 123 65.71 12.00 8.62
C GLU A 123 66.81 11.53 9.60
N SER A 124 66.67 10.31 10.14
CA SER A 124 67.66 9.73 11.05
C SER A 124 69.02 9.47 10.39
N LYS A 125 69.02 9.17 9.09
CA LYS A 125 70.22 8.86 8.31
C LYS A 125 70.91 10.12 7.74
N SER A 126 70.22 11.26 7.80
CA SER A 126 70.73 12.58 7.38
C SER A 126 71.37 13.37 8.52
N LYS A 127 71.34 12.87 9.76
CA LYS A 127 72.13 13.36 10.90
C LYS A 127 73.36 12.49 11.13
#